data_AF-A0A183JS37-F1
#
_entry.id   AF-A0A183JS37-F1
#
_cell.length_a   1.000
_cell.length_b   1.000
_cell.length_c   1.000
_cell.angle_alpha   90.00
_cell.angle_beta   90.00
_cell.angle_gamma   90.00
#
_symmetry.space_group_name_H-M   'P 1'
#
loop_
_entity.id
_entity.type
_entity.pdbx_description
1 polymer ?
#
loop_
_entity_poly.entity_id
_entity_poly.type
_entity_poly.pdbx_seq_one_letter_code
_entity_poly.pdbx_strand_id
1 'polypeptide(L)' 'LFYSIRPDLRFITYCTAIRHGGQQEWKFLESQLTLNDSVNEEETENKMLALTCSRDTEIMKE' A
#
# COMPACT_ATOMS: atom_id res chain seq x y z
N LEU A 1 21.49 -0.33 4.92
CA LEU A 1 21.03 -1.21 3.84
C LEU A 1 19.51 -1.12 3.79
N PHE A 2 18.95 -0.26 2.92
CA PHE A 2 17.51 -0.25 2.70
C PHE A 2 17.21 -1.30 1.63
N TYR A 3 16.80 -2.49 2.05
CA TYR A 3 16.35 -3.52 1.11
C TYR A 3 15.00 -3.08 0.56
N SER A 4 15.01 -2.56 -0.67
CA SER A 4 13.78 -2.33 -1.43
C SER A 4 13.06 -3.67 -1.65
N ILE A 5 11.74 -3.67 -1.51
CA ILE A 5 10.92 -4.85 -1.75
C ILE A 5 11.06 -5.19 -3.24
N ARG A 6 11.36 -6.46 -3.53
CA ARG A 6 11.41 -6.97 -4.90
C ARG A 6 10.10 -6.65 -5.63
N PRO A 7 10.12 -6.16 -6.88
CA PRO A 7 8.91 -5.74 -7.61
C PRO A 7 7.78 -6.77 -7.56
N ASP A 8 8.10 -8.05 -7.80
CA ASP A 8 7.13 -9.14 -7.84
C ASP A 8 6.49 -9.47 -6.47
N LEU A 9 7.10 -9.01 -5.37
CA LEU A 9 6.60 -9.19 -4.02
C LEU A 9 5.91 -7.95 -3.45
N ARG A 10 5.85 -6.84 -4.19
CA ARG A 10 5.36 -5.56 -3.65
C ARG A 10 3.88 -5.64 -3.29
N PHE A 11 3.03 -6.08 -4.21
CA PHE A 11 1.60 -6.23 -3.94
C PHE A 11 1.33 -7.10 -2.71
N ILE A 12 1.90 -8.31 -2.66
CA ILE A 12 1.65 -9.23 -1.54
C ILE A 12 2.17 -8.67 -0.21
N THR A 13 3.31 -7.95 -0.23
CA THR A 13 3.87 -7.32 0.96
C THR A 13 2.98 -6.19 1.45
N TYR A 14 2.57 -5.27 0.57
CA TYR A 14 1.67 -4.17 0.91
C TYR A 14 0.31 -4.67 1.39
N CYS A 15 -0.33 -5.57 0.64
CA CYS A 15 -1.63 -6.13 0.98
C CYS A 15 -1.58 -6.85 2.34
N THR A 16 -0.50 -7.58 2.64
CA THR A 16 -0.34 -8.25 3.94
C THR A 16 -0.18 -7.23 5.07
N ALA A 17 0.63 -6.19 4.86
CA ALA A 17 0.79 -5.12 5.84
C ALA A 17 -0.54 -4.40 6.12
N ILE A 18 -1.32 -4.07 5.09
CA ILE A 18 -2.63 -3.41 5.26
C ILE A 18 -3.67 -4.34 5.89
N ARG A 19 -3.68 -5.63 5.52
CA ARG A 19 -4.64 -6.61 6.08
C ARG A 19 -4.47 -6.81 7.59
N HIS A 20 -3.23 -6.72 8.08
CA HIS A 20 -2.89 -7.02 9.47
C HIS A 20 -2.55 -5.77 10.30
N GLY A 21 -2.29 -4.63 9.64
CA GLY A 21 -2.10 -3.33 10.27
C GLY A 21 -3.41 -2.59 10.50
N GLY A 22 -3.31 -1.31 10.86
CA GLY A 22 -4.45 -0.44 11.10
C GLY A 22 -4.34 0.88 10.32
N GLN A 23 -4.99 1.92 10.85
CA GLN A 23 -5.03 3.24 10.21
C GLN A 23 -3.64 3.81 9.90
N GLN A 24 -2.66 3.56 10.77
CA GLN A 24 -1.31 4.08 10.60
C GLN A 24 -0.63 3.54 9.34
N GLU A 25 -0.65 2.21 9.14
CA GLU A 25 -0.09 1.57 7.96
C GLU A 25 -0.86 1.96 6.69
N TRP A 26 -2.18 2.09 6.80
CA TRP A 26 -3.04 2.51 5.69
C TRP A 26 -2.73 3.94 5.24
N LYS A 27 -2.72 4.91 6.16
CA LYS A 27 -2.38 6.30 5.84
C LYS A 27 -0.94 6.46 5.35
N PHE A 28 -0.03 5.64 5.87
CA PHE A 28 1.33 5.60 5.36
C PHE A 28 1.32 5.22 3.88
N LEU A 29 0.70 4.10 3.51
CA LEU A 29 0.67 3.63 2.12
C LEU A 29 -0.08 4.61 1.20
N GLU A 30 -1.19 5.18 1.66
CA GLU A 30 -1.95 6.21 0.96
C GLU A 30 -1.09 7.44 0.66
N SER A 31 -0.33 7.95 1.64
CA SER A 31 0.57 9.08 1.43
C SER A 31 1.64 8.82 0.36
N GLN A 32 1.99 7.55 0.11
CA GLN A 32 2.95 7.18 -0.93
C GLN A 32 2.34 7.20 -2.34
N LEU A 33 1.02 7.41 -2.48
CA LEU A 33 0.36 7.64 -3.77
C LEU A 33 0.49 9.10 -4.21
N THR A 34 0.46 10.04 -3.29
CA THR A 34 0.57 11.48 -3.59
C THR A 34 2.01 11.97 -3.71
N LEU A 35 2.95 11.30 -3.05
CA LEU A 35 4.38 11.63 -3.09
C LEU A 35 5.13 11.05 -4.29
N ASN A 36 4.58 10.02 -4.94
CA ASN A 36 5.19 9.44 -6.14
C ASN A 36 4.58 10.09 -7.39
N ASP A 37 5.22 11.14 -7.89
CA ASP A 37 4.97 11.67 -9.24
C ASP A 37 5.35 10.61 -10.30
N SER A 38 4.41 9.73 -10.62
CA SER A 38 4.16 9.08 -11.92
C SER A 38 5.27 8.34 -12.70
N VAL A 39 6.38 7.86 -12.11
CA VAL A 39 7.38 7.11 -12.91
C VAL A 39 7.07 5.61 -13.07
N ASN A 40 6.21 5.01 -12.23
CA ASN A 40 5.94 3.57 -12.29
C ASN A 40 4.46 3.25 -12.02
N GLU A 41 3.70 3.03 -13.08
CA GLU A 41 2.26 2.70 -13.07
C GLU A 41 1.99 1.40 -12.29
N GLU A 42 2.80 0.35 -12.48
CA GLU A 42 2.69 -0.93 -11.77
C GLU A 42 2.83 -0.75 -10.25
N GLU A 43 3.76 0.11 -9.82
CA GLU A 43 3.94 0.43 -8.40
C GLU A 43 2.73 1.12 -7.81
N THR A 44 2.16 2.09 -8.55
CA THR A 44 0.95 2.81 -8.13
C THR A 44 -0.24 1.85 -8.04
N GLU A 45 -0.43 0.99 -9.04
CA GLU A 45 -1.47 -0.04 -9.03
C GLU A 45 -1.33 -1.00 -7.84
N ASN A 46 -0.11 -1.49 -7.58
CA ASN A 46 0.17 -2.37 -6.45
C ASN A 46 -0.20 -1.73 -5.10
N LYS A 47 0.11 -0.44 -4.91
CA LYS A 47 -0.24 0.31 -3.69
C LYS A 47 -1.74 0.54 -3.57
N MET A 48 -2.40 0.99 -4.64
CA MET A 48 -3.86 1.22 -4.65
C MET A 48 -4.64 -0.06 -4.35
N LEU A 49 -4.29 -1.17 -5.02
CA LEU A 49 -4.93 -2.47 -4.77
C LEU A 49 -4.69 -2.95 -3.34
N ALA A 50 -3.48 -2.74 -2.80
CA ALA A 50 -3.16 -3.16 -1.44
C ALA A 50 -3.95 -2.40 -0.37
N LEU A 51 -4.32 -1.14 -0.57
CA LEU A 51 -5.18 -0.39 0.36
C LEU A 51 -6.53 -1.08 0.58
N THR A 52 -7.05 -1.78 -0.44
CA THR A 52 -8.31 -2.53 -0.36
C THR A 52 -8.22 -3.81 0.48
N CYS A 53 -7.02 -4.24 0.87
CA CYS A 53 -6.83 -5.44 1.67
C CYS A 53 -7.17 -5.26 3.16
N SER A 54 -7.51 -4.04 3.59
CA SER A 54 -7.84 -3.73 4.99
C SER A 54 -9.03 -4.57 5.45
N ARG A 55 -9.02 -4.94 6.73
CA ARG A 55 -10.16 -5.56 7.41
C ARG A 55 -10.90 -4.59 8.31
N ASP A 56 -10.40 -3.37 8.44
CA ASP A 56 -11.03 -2.31 9.20
C ASP A 56 -12.13 -1.66 8.36
N THR A 57 -13.38 -1.86 8.76
CA THR A 57 -14.54 -1.35 8.04
C THR A 57 -14.71 0.16 8.15
N GLU A 58 -14.09 0.82 9.13
CA GLU A 58 -14.13 2.28 9.21
C GLU A 58 -13.21 2.91 8.17
N ILE A 59 -12.01 2.35 7.97
CA ILE A 59 -11.07 2.78 6.92
C ILE A 59 -11.70 2.68 5.52
N MET A 60 -12.49 1.62 5.26
CA MET A 60 -13.11 1.40 3.95
C MET A 60 -14.26 2.39 3.62
N LYS A 61 -14.64 3.28 4.54
CA LYS A 61 -15.67 4.31 4.31
C LYS A 61 -15.08 5.68 3.96
N GLU A 62 -13.76 5.85 4.09
CA GLU A 62 -13.03 7.03 3.62
C GLU A 62 -13.08 7.12 2.08
#